data_AF-A0A433IGP6-F1
#
_entry.id   AF-A0A433IGP6-F1
#
_cell.length_a   1.000
_cell.length_b   1.000
_cell.length_c   1.000
_cell.angle_alpha   90.00
_cell.angle_beta   90.00
_cell.angle_gamma   90.00
#
_symmetry.space_group_name_H-M   'P 1'
#
loop_
_entity.id
_entity.type
_entity.pdbx_description
1 polymer ?
#
loop_
_entity_poly.entity_id
_entity_poly.type
_entity_poly.pdbx_seq_one_letter_code
_entity_poly.pdbx_strand_id
1 'polypeptide(L)'
;MSTDQSALLERYHAALTGVFGRPTRVLVRGEGVHVWDADGRRYTDLLAGIAVNALGHGHPALVRAVSEQVATLGHVSNLFTSEPQIRLAERLLELAGAPAGSTVFFANSGTEANEAAFKLARRHGADDPSGRRTRVIALERAFHGRTMGALALTHKEAYRAPFEPLPGGVKHVPGG
;
A
#
# COMPACT_ATOMS: atom_id res chain seq x y z
N MET A 1 -25.11 14.33 -16.85
CA MET A 1 -24.85 14.82 -15.47
C MET A 1 -23.68 15.78 -15.53
N SER A 2 -23.71 16.88 -14.76
CA SER A 2 -22.59 17.82 -14.72
C SER A 2 -21.30 17.11 -14.26
N THR A 3 -20.19 17.51 -14.87
CA THR A 3 -18.83 17.03 -14.54
C THR A 3 -18.02 18.08 -13.81
N ASP A 4 -18.63 19.20 -13.40
CA ASP A 4 -17.96 20.19 -12.56
C ASP A 4 -17.60 19.62 -11.19
N GLN A 5 -16.64 20.25 -10.53
CA GLN A 5 -16.10 19.80 -9.25
C GLN A 5 -17.17 19.70 -8.16
N SER A 6 -18.09 20.66 -8.08
CA SER A 6 -19.11 20.71 -7.03
C SER A 6 -20.05 19.52 -7.14
N ALA A 7 -20.58 19.27 -8.34
CA ALA A 7 -21.46 18.13 -8.61
C ALA A 7 -20.79 16.78 -8.32
N LEU A 8 -19.50 16.65 -8.64
CA LEU A 8 -18.73 15.44 -8.35
C LEU A 8 -18.47 15.24 -6.85
N LEU A 9 -18.22 16.31 -6.09
CA LEU A 9 -18.04 16.24 -4.62
C LEU A 9 -19.34 15.88 -3.89
N GLU A 10 -20.49 16.35 -4.37
CA GLU A 10 -21.79 15.95 -3.80
C GLU A 10 -22.06 14.45 -4.03
N ARG A 11 -21.75 13.95 -5.24
CA ARG A 11 -21.82 12.52 -5.54
C ARG A 11 -20.86 11.70 -4.68
N TYR A 12 -19.64 12.19 -4.45
CA TYR A 12 -18.68 11.58 -3.52
C TYR A 12 -19.30 11.42 -2.13
N HIS A 13 -19.87 12.50 -1.60
CA HIS A 13 -20.46 12.52 -0.26
C HIS A 13 -21.66 11.56 -0.14
N ALA A 14 -22.48 11.46 -1.19
CA ALA A 14 -23.63 10.58 -1.19
C ALA A 14 -23.25 9.08 -1.33
N ALA A 15 -22.14 8.77 -2.02
CA ALA A 15 -21.83 7.39 -2.42
C ALA A 15 -20.72 6.71 -1.60
N LEU A 16 -19.86 7.46 -0.91
CA LEU A 16 -18.69 6.91 -0.20
C LEU A 16 -18.80 7.07 1.31
N THR A 17 -18.33 6.07 2.06
CA THR A 17 -18.43 5.94 3.53
C THR A 17 -17.79 7.09 4.33
N GLY A 18 -17.04 8.00 3.69
CA GLY A 18 -16.51 9.20 4.34
C GLY A 18 -15.30 8.97 5.26
N VAL A 19 -14.60 7.85 5.14
CA VAL A 19 -13.47 7.47 6.02
C VAL A 19 -12.25 8.41 5.94
N PHE A 20 -12.22 9.33 4.96
CA PHE A 20 -11.17 10.33 4.77
C PHE A 20 -11.69 11.79 4.84
N GLY A 21 -12.96 11.99 5.17
CA GLY A 21 -13.63 13.29 5.07
C GLY A 21 -13.93 13.71 3.63
N ARG A 22 -14.38 14.96 3.45
CA ARG A 22 -14.69 15.52 2.13
C ARG A 22 -13.40 15.93 1.41
N PRO A 23 -13.09 15.40 0.21
CA PRO A 23 -11.93 15.82 -0.57
C PRO A 23 -12.01 17.32 -0.89
N THR A 24 -10.85 17.96 -0.98
CA THR A 24 -10.77 19.39 -1.32
C THR A 24 -10.93 19.62 -2.83
N ARG A 25 -10.58 18.64 -3.66
CA ARG A 25 -10.59 18.75 -5.13
C ARG A 25 -10.99 17.44 -5.80
N VAL A 26 -11.44 17.54 -7.06
CA VAL A 26 -11.70 16.40 -7.94
C VAL A 26 -10.69 16.43 -9.08
N LEU A 27 -9.64 15.61 -8.99
CA LEU A 27 -8.61 15.50 -10.02
C LEU A 27 -9.09 14.57 -11.16
N VAL A 28 -8.98 15.01 -12.41
CA VAL A 28 -9.52 14.32 -13.59
C VAL A 28 -8.48 13.99 -14.66
N ARG A 29 -7.29 14.58 -14.57
CA ARG A 29 -6.16 14.30 -15.47
C ARG A 29 -4.85 14.44 -14.72
N GLY A 30 -3.87 13.62 -15.08
CA GLY A 30 -2.49 13.75 -14.63
C GLY A 30 -1.52 13.53 -15.79
N GLU A 31 -0.40 14.26 -15.78
CA GLU A 31 0.68 14.17 -16.77
C GLU A 31 2.00 14.61 -16.15
N GLY A 32 2.96 13.69 -16.06
CA GLY A 32 4.23 13.92 -15.37
C GLY A 32 3.99 14.39 -13.93
N VAL A 33 4.50 15.58 -13.59
CA VAL A 33 4.35 16.18 -12.26
C VAL A 33 3.11 17.06 -12.11
N HIS A 34 2.21 17.08 -13.10
CA HIS A 34 1.02 17.94 -13.07
C HIS A 34 -0.27 17.15 -12.99
N VAL A 35 -1.26 17.74 -12.32
CA VAL A 35 -2.65 17.25 -12.28
C VAL A 35 -3.61 18.39 -12.59
N TRP A 36 -4.80 18.06 -13.10
CA TRP A 36 -5.87 19.02 -13.38
C TRP A 36 -7.12 18.62 -12.62
N ASP A 37 -7.80 19.59 -12.01
CA ASP A 37 -9.12 19.36 -11.44
C ASP A 37 -10.23 19.43 -12.51
N ALA A 38 -11.45 19.05 -12.09
CA ALA A 38 -12.64 19.01 -12.92
C ALA A 38 -13.05 20.38 -13.51
N ASP A 39 -12.60 21.48 -12.90
CA ASP A 39 -12.83 22.84 -13.39
C ASP A 39 -11.69 23.30 -14.33
N GLY A 40 -10.74 22.41 -14.65
CA GLY A 40 -9.64 22.64 -15.58
C GLY A 40 -8.40 23.30 -14.96
N ARG A 41 -8.36 23.52 -13.65
CA ARG A 41 -7.21 24.17 -13.00
C ARG A 41 -6.06 23.18 -12.87
N ARG A 42 -4.87 23.61 -13.31
CA ARG A 42 -3.62 22.84 -13.22
C ARG A 42 -2.92 23.06 -11.88
N TYR A 43 -2.33 22.00 -11.35
CA TYR A 43 -1.52 22.00 -10.14
C TYR A 43 -0.21 21.25 -10.40
N THR A 44 0.86 21.65 -9.70
CA THR A 44 2.07 20.83 -9.55
C THR A 44 1.85 19.88 -8.38
N ASP A 45 1.98 18.57 -8.62
CA ASP A 45 1.77 17.53 -7.62
C ASP A 45 3.04 17.30 -6.80
N LEU A 46 3.07 17.90 -5.61
CA LEU A 46 4.13 17.67 -4.61
C LEU A 46 3.75 16.61 -3.57
N LEU A 47 2.58 15.98 -3.71
CA LEU A 47 2.12 14.89 -2.86
C LEU A 47 2.45 13.53 -3.47
N ALA A 48 2.44 13.44 -4.81
CA ALA A 48 2.68 12.24 -5.60
C ALA A 48 1.79 11.07 -5.17
N GLY A 49 0.53 11.34 -4.83
CA GLY A 49 -0.40 10.31 -4.32
C GLY A 49 0.09 9.67 -3.01
N ILE A 50 0.69 10.46 -2.11
CA ILE A 50 1.39 10.00 -0.90
C ILE A 50 2.60 9.14 -1.28
N ALA A 51 3.53 9.76 -2.03
CA ALA A 51 4.78 9.16 -2.49
C ALA A 51 4.63 7.87 -3.34
N VAL A 52 3.47 7.63 -3.95
CA VAL A 52 3.20 6.47 -4.81
C VAL A 52 3.64 6.71 -6.25
N ASN A 53 3.35 7.89 -6.80
CA ASN A 53 3.57 8.23 -8.22
C ASN A 53 5.03 8.63 -8.49
N ALA A 54 5.98 7.74 -8.18
CA ALA A 54 7.41 8.01 -8.28
C ALA A 54 7.90 8.37 -9.70
N LEU A 55 7.20 7.91 -10.73
CA LEU A 55 7.48 8.23 -12.14
C LEU A 55 6.58 9.36 -12.69
N GLY A 56 5.78 10.00 -11.83
CA GLY A 56 4.73 10.92 -12.24
C GLY A 56 3.49 10.22 -12.82
N HIS A 57 2.50 11.02 -13.20
CA HIS A 57 1.24 10.56 -13.75
C HIS A 57 1.36 10.24 -15.25
N GLY A 58 0.76 9.13 -15.68
CA GLY A 58 0.67 8.79 -17.11
C GLY A 58 2.01 8.49 -17.80
N HIS A 59 3.02 8.01 -17.06
CA HIS A 59 4.34 7.74 -17.62
C HIS A 59 4.25 6.75 -18.81
N PRO A 60 4.70 7.10 -20.04
CA PRO A 60 4.44 6.30 -21.25
C PRO A 60 4.91 4.85 -21.17
N ALA A 61 6.06 4.60 -20.53
CA ALA A 61 6.56 3.24 -20.36
C ALA A 61 5.66 2.38 -19.45
N LEU A 62 5.07 2.97 -18.41
CA LEU A 62 4.18 2.26 -17.48
C LEU A 62 2.83 1.97 -18.17
N VAL A 63 2.27 2.98 -18.85
CA VAL A 63 1.01 2.83 -19.61
C VAL A 63 1.13 1.72 -20.63
N ARG A 64 2.24 1.70 -21.41
CA ARG A 64 2.49 0.65 -22.39
C ARG A 64 2.61 -0.73 -21.75
N ALA A 65 3.47 -0.89 -20.74
CA ALA A 65 3.71 -2.18 -20.09
C ALA A 65 2.44 -2.80 -19.48
N VAL A 66 1.62 -1.98 -18.81
CA VAL A 66 0.33 -2.44 -18.24
C VAL A 66 -0.64 -2.82 -19.35
N SER A 67 -0.78 -1.99 -20.39
CA SER A 67 -1.74 -2.22 -21.48
C SER A 67 -1.41 -3.48 -22.29
N GLU A 68 -0.13 -3.69 -22.60
CA GLU A 68 0.34 -4.90 -23.31
C GLU A 68 0.12 -6.16 -22.48
N GLN A 69 0.47 -6.12 -21.19
CA GLN A 69 0.33 -7.28 -20.31
C GLN A 69 -1.14 -7.63 -20.10
N VAL A 70 -2.02 -6.65 -19.82
CA VAL A 70 -3.45 -6.94 -19.58
C VAL A 70 -4.17 -7.45 -20.83
N ALA A 71 -3.76 -6.98 -22.02
CA ALA A 71 -4.29 -7.48 -23.29
C ALA A 71 -3.84 -8.92 -23.59
N THR A 72 -2.70 -9.34 -23.04
CA THR A 72 -2.15 -10.69 -23.18
C THR A 72 -2.69 -11.64 -22.11
N LEU A 73 -2.59 -11.25 -20.84
CA LEU A 73 -2.97 -12.06 -19.67
C LEU A 73 -3.16 -11.18 -18.43
N GLY A 74 -4.39 -11.18 -17.88
CA GLY A 74 -4.77 -10.42 -16.68
C GLY A 74 -4.41 -11.10 -15.35
N HIS A 75 -5.28 -11.96 -14.83
CA HIS A 75 -5.10 -12.64 -13.55
C HIS A 75 -5.20 -14.16 -13.70
N VAL A 76 -4.25 -14.90 -13.11
CA VAL A 76 -4.17 -16.37 -13.22
C VAL A 76 -4.08 -17.08 -11.86
N SER A 77 -4.40 -16.41 -10.75
CA SER A 77 -4.18 -16.91 -9.38
C SER A 77 -2.71 -17.26 -9.09
N ASN A 78 -2.44 -17.86 -7.92
CA ASN A 78 -1.12 -18.40 -7.56
C ASN A 78 -0.99 -19.90 -7.86
N LEU A 79 -1.99 -20.52 -8.51
CA LEU A 79 -1.87 -21.90 -9.02
C LEU A 79 -0.99 -21.97 -10.27
N PHE A 80 -0.86 -20.84 -10.97
CA PHE A 80 -0.02 -20.67 -12.16
C PHE A 80 0.95 -19.50 -11.94
N THR A 81 1.94 -19.37 -12.81
CA THR A 81 2.92 -18.28 -12.80
C THR A 81 3.01 -17.62 -14.17
N SER A 82 3.70 -16.47 -14.25
CA SER A 82 3.96 -15.77 -15.50
C SER A 82 5.41 -15.28 -15.56
N GLU A 83 5.96 -15.17 -16.77
CA GLU A 83 7.33 -14.67 -16.96
C GLU A 83 7.55 -13.28 -16.31
N PRO A 84 6.63 -12.30 -16.41
CA PRO A 84 6.80 -11.01 -15.71
C PRO A 84 6.90 -11.13 -14.19
N GLN A 85 6.16 -12.06 -13.57
CA GLN A 85 6.22 -12.30 -12.13
C GLN A 85 7.61 -12.81 -11.71
N ILE A 86 8.15 -13.77 -12.46
CA ILE A 86 9.47 -14.36 -12.21
C ILE A 86 10.56 -13.29 -12.40
N ARG A 87 10.54 -12.58 -13.52
CA ARG A 87 11.53 -11.54 -13.84
C ARG A 87 11.55 -10.40 -12.82
N LEU A 88 10.38 -10.00 -12.31
CA LEU A 88 10.31 -9.00 -11.26
C LEU A 88 10.92 -9.52 -9.95
N ALA A 89 10.65 -10.76 -9.56
CA ALA A 89 11.22 -11.35 -8.35
C ALA A 89 12.75 -11.43 -8.43
N GLU A 90 13.29 -11.92 -9.54
CA GLU A 90 14.74 -11.97 -9.80
C GLU A 90 15.36 -10.58 -9.70
N ARG A 91 14.75 -9.58 -10.36
CA ARG A 91 15.27 -8.21 -10.35
C ARG A 91 15.25 -7.59 -8.95
N LEU A 92 14.22 -7.88 -8.15
CA LEU A 92 14.14 -7.40 -6.77
C LEU A 92 15.23 -8.03 -5.89
N LEU A 93 15.48 -9.33 -6.03
CA LEU A 93 16.53 -10.03 -5.28
C LEU A 93 17.91 -9.49 -5.63
N GLU A 94 18.17 -9.24 -6.92
CA GLU A 94 19.41 -8.63 -7.41
C GLU A 94 19.61 -7.23 -6.84
N LEU A 95 18.60 -6.36 -6.99
CA LEU A 95 18.66 -4.96 -6.51
C LEU A 95 18.84 -4.87 -4.98
N ALA A 96 18.24 -5.79 -4.23
CA ALA A 96 18.36 -5.84 -2.78
C ALA A 96 19.70 -6.42 -2.31
N GLY A 97 20.52 -6.99 -3.20
CA GLY A 97 21.69 -7.77 -2.81
C GLY A 97 21.32 -8.92 -1.87
N ALA A 98 20.17 -9.55 -2.12
CA ALA A 98 19.57 -10.49 -1.18
C ALA A 98 20.45 -11.75 -0.99
N PRO A 99 20.62 -12.26 0.25
CA PRO A 99 21.37 -13.49 0.49
C PRO A 99 20.83 -14.69 -0.30
N ALA A 100 21.71 -15.64 -0.63
CA ALA A 100 21.32 -16.88 -1.30
C ALA A 100 20.20 -17.61 -0.53
N GLY A 101 19.17 -18.05 -1.27
CA GLY A 101 17.98 -18.68 -0.69
C GLY A 101 16.86 -17.70 -0.29
N SER A 102 17.07 -16.39 -0.44
CA SER A 102 16.00 -15.40 -0.28
C SER A 102 14.92 -15.54 -1.36
N THR A 103 13.68 -15.25 -1.00
CA THR A 103 12.53 -15.32 -1.90
C THR A 103 11.66 -14.07 -1.77
N VAL A 104 10.82 -13.82 -2.79
CA VAL A 104 9.90 -12.68 -2.84
C VAL A 104 8.47 -13.17 -2.66
N PHE A 105 7.71 -12.49 -1.80
CA PHE A 105 6.26 -12.62 -1.71
C PHE A 105 5.61 -11.33 -2.24
N PHE A 106 4.75 -11.46 -3.25
CA PHE A 106 4.01 -10.33 -3.81
C PHE A 106 2.65 -10.16 -3.10
N ALA A 107 2.31 -8.91 -2.81
CA ALA A 107 1.03 -8.49 -2.26
C ALA A 107 0.53 -7.24 -3.01
N ASN A 108 -0.72 -6.84 -2.78
CA ASN A 108 -1.35 -5.73 -3.50
C ASN A 108 -1.19 -4.40 -2.78
N SER A 109 -0.82 -4.43 -1.50
CA SER A 109 -0.73 -3.25 -0.65
C SER A 109 0.38 -3.38 0.40
N GLY A 110 0.83 -2.23 0.91
CA GLY A 110 1.79 -2.21 2.03
C GLY A 110 1.23 -2.85 3.31
N THR A 111 -0.09 -2.78 3.54
CA THR A 111 -0.71 -3.44 4.70
C THR A 111 -0.66 -4.96 4.59
N GLU A 112 -0.92 -5.53 3.41
CA GLU A 112 -0.80 -6.98 3.18
C GLU A 112 0.66 -7.47 3.24
N ALA A 113 1.60 -6.67 2.73
CA ALA A 113 3.04 -6.96 2.86
C ALA A 113 3.45 -7.01 4.34
N ASN A 114 2.98 -6.06 5.16
CA ASN A 114 3.23 -6.05 6.60
C ASN A 114 2.52 -7.21 7.33
N GLU A 115 1.31 -7.61 6.93
CA GLU A 115 0.66 -8.81 7.47
C GLU A 115 1.47 -10.08 7.16
N ALA A 116 1.98 -10.21 5.93
CA ALA A 116 2.83 -11.34 5.54
C ALA A 116 4.13 -11.36 6.38
N ALA A 117 4.81 -10.21 6.51
CA ALA A 117 6.01 -10.07 7.32
C ALA A 117 5.72 -10.40 8.80
N PHE A 118 4.60 -9.92 9.34
CA PHE A 118 4.19 -10.17 10.71
C PHE A 118 3.94 -11.66 10.97
N LYS A 119 3.26 -12.35 10.05
CA LYS A 119 3.04 -13.79 10.10
C LYS A 119 4.34 -14.58 9.99
N LEU A 120 5.23 -14.20 9.07
CA LEU A 120 6.52 -14.87 8.88
C LEU A 120 7.40 -14.76 10.11
N ALA A 121 7.51 -13.57 10.70
CA ALA A 121 8.28 -13.35 11.94
C ALA A 121 7.77 -14.24 13.08
N ARG A 122 6.46 -14.32 13.25
CA ARG A 122 5.83 -15.19 14.27
C ARG A 122 6.03 -16.66 13.99
N ARG A 123 5.86 -17.10 12.74
CA ARG A 123 6.05 -18.50 12.36
C ARG A 123 7.48 -18.94 12.62
N HIS A 124 8.45 -18.09 12.30
CA HIS A 124 9.87 -18.37 12.57
C HIS A 124 10.15 -18.56 14.07
N GLY A 125 9.48 -17.79 14.92
CA GLY A 125 9.59 -17.88 16.37
C GLY A 125 8.62 -18.84 17.06
N ALA A 126 7.77 -19.56 16.32
CA ALA A 126 6.64 -20.29 16.90
C ALA A 126 7.06 -21.47 17.79
N ASP A 127 8.17 -22.12 17.43
CA ASP A 127 8.69 -23.29 18.15
C ASP A 127 9.60 -22.91 19.34
N ASP A 128 9.77 -21.61 19.63
CA ASP A 128 10.48 -21.13 20.81
C ASP A 128 9.68 -21.47 22.09
N PRO A 129 10.18 -22.37 22.96
CA PRO A 129 9.46 -22.77 24.16
C PRO A 129 9.19 -21.61 25.13
N SER A 130 9.96 -20.53 25.03
CA SER A 130 9.75 -19.34 25.86
C SER A 130 8.67 -18.39 25.34
N GLY A 131 8.18 -18.61 24.11
CA GLY A 131 7.22 -17.75 23.40
C GLY A 131 7.74 -16.35 23.08
N ARG A 132 8.99 -16.01 23.44
CA ARG A 132 9.54 -14.65 23.30
C ARG A 132 9.83 -14.29 21.85
N ARG A 133 10.17 -15.28 21.01
CA ARG A 133 10.46 -15.06 19.58
C ARG A 133 9.24 -14.69 18.73
N THR A 134 8.05 -14.63 19.31
CA THR A 134 6.83 -14.12 18.64
C THR A 134 6.52 -12.66 18.94
N ARG A 135 7.30 -12.02 19.85
CA ARG A 135 7.14 -10.60 20.19
C ARG A 135 7.66 -9.72 19.06
N VAL A 136 6.92 -8.65 18.77
CA VAL A 136 7.31 -7.65 17.77
C VAL A 136 7.43 -6.28 18.42
N ILE A 137 8.55 -5.60 18.15
CA ILE A 137 8.78 -4.23 18.58
C ILE A 137 8.43 -3.30 17.42
N ALA A 138 7.55 -2.34 17.67
CA ALA A 138 7.21 -1.27 16.74
C ALA A 138 7.63 0.07 17.33
N LEU A 139 7.88 1.07 16.49
CA LEU A 139 8.25 2.40 16.98
C LEU A 139 7.00 3.23 17.28
N GLU A 140 7.11 4.10 18.28
CA GLU A 140 6.16 5.19 18.46
C GLU A 140 6.11 6.03 17.18
N ARG A 141 4.91 6.55 16.88
CA ARG A 141 4.57 7.29 15.65
C ARG A 141 4.66 6.48 14.35
N ALA A 142 4.95 5.18 14.39
CA ALA A 142 4.97 4.33 13.21
C ALA A 142 3.58 4.17 12.56
N PHE A 143 3.58 3.94 11.25
CA PHE A 143 2.40 3.60 10.46
C PHE A 143 2.71 2.38 9.58
N HIS A 144 2.00 1.28 9.80
CA HIS A 144 2.22 0.00 9.11
C HIS A 144 0.99 -0.50 8.34
N GLY A 145 -0.13 0.20 8.44
CA GLY A 145 -1.36 -0.17 7.74
C GLY A 145 -2.58 -0.15 8.66
N ARG A 146 -3.68 -0.72 8.14
CA ARG A 146 -5.02 -0.59 8.72
C ARG A 146 -5.77 -1.92 8.88
N THR A 147 -5.22 -3.04 8.39
CA THR A 147 -5.73 -4.39 8.72
C THR A 147 -5.41 -4.73 10.17
N MET A 148 -6.14 -5.63 10.82
CA MET A 148 -6.00 -5.87 12.28
C MET A 148 -4.55 -6.13 12.75
N GLY A 149 -3.76 -6.91 12.01
CA GLY A 149 -2.36 -7.18 12.36
C GLY A 149 -1.44 -5.99 12.10
N ALA A 150 -1.53 -5.39 10.90
CA ALA A 150 -0.78 -4.18 10.58
C ALA A 150 -1.15 -2.98 11.48
N LEU A 151 -2.41 -2.89 11.90
CA LEU A 151 -2.94 -1.90 12.81
C LEU A 151 -2.39 -2.08 14.22
N ALA A 152 -2.14 -3.31 14.66
CA ALA A 152 -1.42 -3.58 15.91
C ALA A 152 -0.01 -2.97 15.91
N LEU A 153 0.64 -2.90 14.74
CA LEU A 153 1.95 -2.28 14.57
C LEU A 153 1.87 -0.74 14.43
N THR A 154 0.79 -0.20 13.86
CA THR A 154 0.58 1.26 13.71
C THR A 154 0.40 1.95 15.08
N HIS A 155 1.20 2.97 15.39
CA HIS A 155 1.19 3.58 16.74
C HIS A 155 -0.05 4.43 17.05
N LYS A 156 -0.54 5.22 16.10
CA LYS A 156 -1.53 6.28 16.36
C LYS A 156 -2.80 5.72 17.04
N GLU A 157 -3.04 6.12 18.28
CA GLU A 157 -4.12 5.61 19.14
C GLU A 157 -5.51 5.77 18.50
N ALA A 158 -5.81 6.94 17.93
CA ALA A 158 -7.07 7.20 17.24
C ALA A 158 -7.37 6.22 16.09
N TYR A 159 -6.36 5.53 15.56
CA TYR A 159 -6.55 4.48 14.57
C TYR A 159 -6.76 3.11 15.19
N ARG A 160 -6.20 2.84 16.38
CA ARG A 160 -6.20 1.54 17.05
C ARG A 160 -7.35 1.34 18.02
N ALA A 161 -7.53 2.28 18.95
CA ALA A 161 -8.43 2.16 20.09
C ALA A 161 -9.86 1.71 19.74
N PRO A 162 -10.48 2.17 18.63
CA PRO A 162 -11.82 1.71 18.24
C PRO A 162 -11.93 0.23 17.85
N PHE A 163 -10.80 -0.44 17.59
CA PHE A 163 -10.75 -1.82 17.09
C PHE A 163 -10.08 -2.79 18.09
N GLU A 164 -9.84 -2.35 19.31
CA GLU A 164 -9.25 -3.21 20.34
C GLU A 164 -10.26 -4.28 20.82
N PRO A 165 -9.78 -5.50 21.17
CA PRO A 165 -8.38 -5.92 21.23
C PRO A 165 -7.78 -6.25 19.85
N LEU A 166 -6.55 -5.77 19.63
CA LEU A 166 -5.73 -6.10 18.46
C LEU A 166 -4.87 -7.36 18.73
N PRO A 167 -4.32 -8.01 17.68
CA PRO A 167 -3.37 -9.11 17.86
C PRO A 167 -2.25 -8.76 18.86
N GLY A 168 -2.23 -9.44 20.01
CA GLY A 168 -1.31 -9.16 21.12
C GLY A 168 0.15 -9.48 20.80
N GLY A 169 1.10 -9.16 21.68
CA GLY A 169 2.54 -9.44 21.45
C GLY A 169 3.27 -8.37 20.64
N VAL A 170 2.64 -7.21 20.43
CA VAL A 170 3.29 -5.99 19.90
C VAL A 170 3.60 -5.04 21.06
N LYS A 171 4.80 -4.47 21.07
CA LYS A 171 5.18 -3.41 22.01
C LYS A 171 5.71 -2.21 21.25
N HIS A 172 5.12 -1.04 21.50
CA HIS A 172 5.65 0.23 21.00
C HIS A 172 6.78 0.74 21.91
N VAL A 173 7.84 1.27 21.30
CA VAL A 173 8.97 1.90 21.99
C VAL A 173 9.30 3.25 21.33
N PRO A 174 9.84 4.24 22.04
CA PRO A 174 10.19 5.53 21.47
C PRO A 174 11.08 5.39 20.22
N GLY A 175 10.80 6.19 19.20
CA GLY A 175 11.73 6.40 18.09
C GLY A 175 12.94 7.23 18.55
N GLY A 176 14.08 7.02 17.92
CA GLY A 176 15.26 7.90 18.05
C GLY A 176 15.10 9.22 17.33
#